data_AF-A0ABD0RVI5-F1
#
_entry.id   AF-A0ABD0RVI5-F1
#
_cell.length_a   1.000
_cell.length_b   1.000
_cell.length_c   1.000
_cell.angle_alpha   90.00
_cell.angle_beta   90.00
_cell.angle_gamma   90.00
#
_symmetry.space_group_name_H-M   'P 1'
#
loop_
_entity.id
_entity.type
_entity.pdbx_description
1 polymer ?
#
loop_
_entity_poly.entity_id
_entity_poly.type
_entity_poly.pdbx_seq_one_letter_code
_entity_poly.pdbx_strand_id
1 'polypeptide(L)'
;IIQDIIYSYLVLPNKITVPLVNDAQISKLRFPMPKGILRIHFLEAQDLVGKDTFLGGLIKGKSDPYGVIKLGNQLFRSKIIKETVNPKWNEVYE
;
A
#
# COMPACT_ATOMS: atom_id res chain seq x y z
N ILE A 1 -6.39 -3.25 63.18
CA ILE A 1 -5.05 -3.80 62.81
C ILE A 1 -5.14 -4.68 61.57
N ILE A 2 -5.67 -5.91 61.61
CA ILE A 2 -5.70 -6.79 60.42
C ILE A 2 -6.49 -6.16 59.26
N GLN A 3 -7.64 -5.55 59.56
CA GLN A 3 -8.48 -4.87 58.57
C GLN A 3 -7.75 -3.68 57.90
N ASP A 4 -7.02 -2.88 58.69
CA ASP A 4 -6.26 -1.74 58.17
C ASP A 4 -5.09 -2.19 57.29
N ILE A 5 -4.50 -3.35 57.60
CA ILE A 5 -3.49 -3.99 56.75
C ILE A 5 -4.12 -4.44 55.43
N ILE A 6 -5.28 -5.09 55.44
CA ILE A 6 -5.97 -5.48 54.20
C ILE A 6 -6.29 -4.25 53.34
N TYR A 7 -6.79 -3.17 53.96
CA TYR A 7 -7.06 -1.94 53.23
C TYR A 7 -5.82 -1.29 52.63
N SER A 8 -4.66 -1.33 53.32
CA SER A 8 -3.42 -0.80 52.76
C SER A 8 -2.92 -1.60 51.54
N TYR A 9 -3.25 -2.89 51.44
CA TYR A 9 -2.96 -3.71 50.26
C TYR A 9 -3.89 -3.44 49.06
N LEU A 10 -5.08 -2.89 49.28
CA LEU A 10 -6.07 -2.60 48.22
C LEU A 10 -5.94 -1.20 47.62
N VAL A 11 -5.02 -0.38 48.13
CA VAL A 11 -4.79 1.00 47.68
C VAL A 11 -3.41 1.17 47.03
N LEU A 12 -3.22 2.27 46.31
CA LEU A 12 -1.94 2.60 45.68
C LEU A 12 -0.80 2.66 46.72
N PRO A 13 0.42 2.23 46.34
CA PRO A 13 0.88 1.88 44.99
C PRO A 13 0.47 0.48 44.49
N ASN A 14 -0.21 -0.33 45.31
CA ASN A 14 -0.66 -1.66 44.92
C ASN A 14 -1.75 -1.56 43.87
N LYS A 15 -1.57 -2.23 42.72
CA LYS A 15 -2.53 -2.28 41.62
C LYS A 15 -2.46 -3.62 40.93
N ILE A 16 -3.60 -4.12 40.49
CA ILE A 16 -3.69 -5.31 39.63
C ILE A 16 -3.72 -4.80 38.19
N THR A 17 -2.65 -5.04 37.44
CA THR A 17 -2.61 -4.75 36.00
C THR A 17 -2.82 -6.04 35.22
N VAL A 18 -3.89 -6.09 34.43
CA VAL A 18 -4.14 -7.21 33.51
C VAL A 18 -3.78 -6.74 32.10
N PRO A 19 -2.60 -7.14 31.55
CA PRO A 19 -2.23 -6.76 30.20
C PRO A 19 -3.19 -7.44 29.20
N LEU A 20 -3.85 -6.64 28.36
CA LEU A 20 -4.75 -7.14 27.32
C LEU A 20 -4.01 -7.60 26.06
N VAL A 21 -2.80 -7.08 25.85
CA VAL A 21 -1.97 -7.30 24.67
C VAL A 21 -0.51 -7.31 25.11
N ASN A 22 0.32 -8.14 24.49
CA ASN A 22 1.74 -8.21 24.80
C ASN A 22 2.48 -6.96 24.30
N ASP A 23 3.46 -6.46 25.06
CA ASP A 23 4.30 -5.31 24.69
C ASP A 23 4.96 -5.46 23.31
N ALA A 24 5.33 -6.69 22.91
CA ALA A 24 5.88 -6.98 21.58
C ALA A 24 4.86 -6.74 20.44
N GLN A 25 3.56 -6.91 20.71
CA GLN A 25 2.51 -6.60 19.74
C GLN A 25 2.24 -5.09 19.70
N ILE A 26 2.30 -4.40 20.84
CA ILE A 26 2.12 -2.95 20.93
C ILE A 26 3.23 -2.22 20.16
N SER A 27 4.49 -2.68 20.27
CA SER A 27 5.61 -2.09 19.52
C SER A 27 5.44 -2.26 18.01
N LYS A 28 5.00 -3.44 17.56
CA LYS A 28 4.72 -3.71 16.14
C LYS A 28 3.56 -2.89 15.59
N LEU A 29 2.54 -2.61 16.41
CA LEU A 29 1.41 -1.77 16.04
C LEU A 29 1.79 -0.29 15.94
N ARG A 30 2.61 0.21 16.86
CA ARG A 30 3.07 1.61 16.87
C ARG A 30 4.15 1.89 15.82
N PHE A 31 5.05 0.92 15.60
CA PHE A 31 6.20 1.04 14.71
C PHE A 31 6.30 -0.19 13.81
N PRO A 32 5.39 -0.32 12.83
CA PRO A 32 5.45 -1.44 11.90
C PRO A 32 6.67 -1.29 10.99
N MET A 33 7.65 -2.19 11.13
CA MET A 33 8.76 -2.27 10.20
C MET A 33 8.29 -2.89 8.87
N PRO A 34 8.60 -2.26 7.72
CA PRO A 34 8.38 -2.89 6.42
C PRO A 34 9.14 -4.23 6.35
N LYS A 35 8.47 -5.29 5.87
CA LYS A 35 9.13 -6.59 5.68
C LYS A 35 10.15 -6.57 4.54
N GLY A 36 10.03 -5.60 3.64
CA GLY A 36 10.88 -5.40 2.47
C GLY A 36 10.36 -4.23 1.64
N ILE A 37 11.15 -3.81 0.66
CA ILE A 37 10.80 -2.77 -0.32
C ILE A 37 10.69 -3.44 -1.68
N LEU A 38 9.63 -3.14 -2.43
CA LEU A 38 9.42 -3.68 -3.76
C LEU A 38 9.68 -2.58 -4.79
N ARG A 39 10.77 -2.69 -5.54
CA ARG A 39 11.06 -1.80 -6.66
C ARG A 39 10.45 -2.34 -7.94
N ILE A 40 9.54 -1.60 -8.56
CA ILE A 40 8.83 -1.98 -9.78
C ILE A 40 9.39 -1.17 -10.94
N HIS A 41 9.97 -1.85 -11.91
CA HIS A 41 10.42 -1.24 -13.17
C HIS A 41 9.30 -1.35 -14.21
N PHE A 42 8.61 -0.23 -14.46
CA PHE A 42 7.55 -0.12 -15.45
C PHE A 42 8.13 0.32 -16.79
N LEU A 43 8.59 -0.65 -17.58
CA LEU A 43 9.40 -0.43 -18.78
C LEU A 43 8.54 -0.13 -20.02
N GLU A 44 7.94 -1.16 -20.62
CA GLU A 44 7.22 -1.05 -21.88
C GLU A 44 6.10 -2.09 -21.98
N ALA A 45 5.17 -1.85 -22.89
CA ALA A 45 4.20 -2.84 -23.35
C ALA A 45 4.24 -2.92 -24.88
N GLN A 46 3.82 -4.05 -25.42
CA GLN A 46 3.81 -4.32 -26.85
C GLN A 46 2.44 -4.84 -27.27
N ASP A 47 2.06 -4.54 -28.51
CA ASP A 47 0.82 -5.00 -29.15
C ASP A 47 -0.46 -4.71 -28.34
N LEU A 48 -0.52 -3.53 -27.72
CA LEU A 48 -1.73 -3.11 -27.03
C LEU A 48 -2.90 -2.99 -28.01
N VAL A 49 -4.07 -3.43 -27.57
CA VAL A 49 -5.29 -3.31 -28.37
C VAL A 49 -5.62 -1.83 -28.54
N GLY A 50 -5.40 -1.32 -29.76
CA GLY A 50 -5.91 -0.03 -30.20
C GLY A 50 -7.43 -0.01 -30.04
N LYS A 51 -7.90 0.59 -28.95
CA LYS A 51 -9.32 0.82 -28.65
C LYS A 51 -9.82 2.16 -29.19
N ASP A 52 -8.90 3.03 -29.64
CA ASP A 52 -9.28 4.28 -30.28
C ASP A 52 -9.58 4.01 -31.75
N THR A 53 -10.73 4.46 -32.22
CA THR A 53 -11.19 4.27 -33.60
C THR A 53 -11.18 5.61 -34.29
N PHE A 54 -10.31 5.80 -35.27
CA PHE A 54 -10.40 6.96 -36.16
C PHE A 54 -11.52 6.71 -37.17
N LEU A 55 -12.38 7.72 -37.35
CA LEU A 55 -13.50 7.70 -38.30
C LEU A 55 -14.54 6.59 -38.06
N GLY A 56 -15.06 6.47 -36.83
CA GLY A 56 -16.27 5.68 -36.56
C GLY A 56 -16.19 4.18 -36.85
N GLY A 57 -14.99 3.57 -36.85
CA GLY A 57 -14.80 2.13 -37.04
C GLY A 57 -14.10 1.70 -38.33
N LEU A 58 -13.74 2.64 -39.20
CA LEU A 58 -13.11 2.33 -40.50
C LEU A 58 -11.59 2.18 -40.43
N ILE A 59 -10.93 2.82 -39.45
CA ILE A 59 -9.47 2.74 -39.25
C ILE A 59 -9.19 2.48 -37.77
N LYS A 60 -8.45 1.42 -37.47
CA LYS A 60 -7.96 1.14 -36.10
C LYS A 60 -6.99 2.26 -35.72
N GLY A 61 -7.43 3.16 -34.87
CA GLY A 61 -6.63 4.26 -34.35
C GLY A 61 -5.59 3.75 -33.35
N LYS A 62 -4.58 4.57 -33.10
CA LYS A 62 -3.60 4.31 -32.04
C LYS A 62 -4.22 4.74 -30.70
N SER A 63 -3.98 3.98 -29.64
CA SER A 63 -4.47 4.31 -28.30
C SER A 63 -3.49 5.19 -27.54
N ASP A 64 -4.00 5.80 -26.46
CA ASP A 64 -3.22 6.54 -25.47
C ASP A 64 -3.03 5.69 -24.20
N PRO A 65 -2.12 4.69 -24.19
CA PRO A 65 -1.96 3.78 -23.06
C PRO A 65 -1.36 4.44 -21.81
N TYR A 66 -1.87 4.02 -20.65
CA TYR A 66 -1.31 4.27 -19.33
C TYR A 66 -1.48 3.04 -18.43
N GLY A 67 -0.56 2.86 -17.49
CA GLY A 67 -0.61 1.81 -16.47
C GLY A 67 -1.02 2.36 -15.11
N VAL A 68 -1.75 1.54 -14.35
CA VAL A 68 -2.01 1.76 -12.92
C VAL A 68 -1.48 0.57 -12.15
N ILE A 69 -0.56 0.82 -11.22
CA ILE A 69 0.08 -0.19 -10.38
C ILE A 69 -0.45 -0.02 -8.97
N LYS A 70 -0.99 -1.10 -8.40
CA LYS A 70 -1.55 -1.10 -7.04
C LYS A 70 -0.80 -2.09 -6.15
N LEU A 71 -0.21 -1.58 -5.07
CA LEU A 71 0.48 -2.37 -4.05
C LEU A 71 -0.16 -2.12 -2.69
N GLY A 72 -1.07 -3.01 -2.27
CA GLY A 72 -1.85 -2.82 -1.04
C GLY A 72 -2.65 -1.50 -1.09
N ASN A 73 -2.21 -0.53 -0.28
CA ASN A 73 -2.82 0.80 -0.18
C ASN A 73 -2.12 1.86 -1.05
N GLN A 74 -1.00 1.53 -1.70
CA GLN A 74 -0.29 2.42 -2.61
C GLN A 74 -0.83 2.25 -4.04
N LEU A 75 -0.99 3.37 -4.73
CA LEU A 75 -1.43 3.40 -6.12
C LEU A 75 -0.52 4.35 -6.90
N PHE A 76 0.13 3.81 -7.93
CA PHE A 76 0.99 4.53 -8.84
C PHE A 76 0.35 4.57 -10.22
N ARG A 77 0.40 5.72 -10.88
CA ARG A 77 -0.13 5.90 -12.22
C ARG A 77 1.00 6.38 -13.11
N SER A 78 1.22 5.68 -14.22
CA SER A 78 2.21 6.06 -15.22
C SER A 78 1.76 7.26 -16.05
N LYS A 79 2.71 7.85 -16.76
CA LYS A 79 2.38 8.83 -17.80
C LYS A 79 1.54 8.18 -18.90
N ILE A 80 0.71 8.99 -19.53
CA ILE A 80 -0.04 8.62 -20.72
C ILE A 80 0.89 8.84 -21.91
N ILE A 81 1.14 7.78 -22.70
CA ILE A 81 1.90 7.90 -23.95
C ILE A 81 0.88 7.98 -25.07
N LYS A 82 0.96 9.04 -25.86
CA LYS A 82 -0.04 9.30 -26.90
C LYS A 82 0.20 8.45 -28.14
N GLU A 83 -0.90 8.07 -28.79
CA GLU A 83 -0.94 7.48 -30.12
C GLU A 83 0.09 6.34 -30.32
N THR A 84 0.10 5.35 -29.43
CA THR A 84 0.95 4.16 -29.61
C THR A 84 0.33 2.91 -29.02
N VAL A 85 0.54 1.79 -29.69
CA VAL A 85 0.23 0.44 -29.18
C VAL A 85 1.45 -0.22 -28.54
N ASN A 86 2.63 0.40 -28.67
CA ASN A 86 3.91 -0.06 -28.11
C ASN A 86 4.50 1.04 -27.21
N PRO A 87 3.86 1.35 -26.06
CA PRO A 87 4.35 2.39 -25.15
C PRO A 87 5.62 1.98 -24.41
N LYS A 88 6.51 2.95 -24.20
CA LYS A 88 7.71 2.83 -23.36
C LYS A 88 7.70 3.91 -22.28
N TRP A 89 7.42 3.52 -21.04
CA TRP A 89 7.35 4.42 -19.90
C TRP A 89 8.72 4.63 -19.24
N ASN A 90 9.48 3.54 -19.05
CA ASN A 90 10.76 3.55 -18.33
C ASN A 90 10.66 4.23 -16.95
N GLU A 91 9.58 3.96 -16.22
CA GLU A 91 9.32 4.50 -14.88
C GLU A 91 9.70 3.48 -13.80
N VAL A 92 10.10 3.96 -12.62
CA VAL A 92 10.44 3.11 -11.47
C VAL A 92 9.64 3.58 -10.25
N TYR A 93 9.03 2.62 -9.55
CA TYR A 93 8.24 2.86 -8.32
C TYR A 93 8.77 2.01 -7.17
N GLU A 94 8.60 2.49 -5.94
CA GLU A 94 9.00 1.83 -4.68
C GLU A 94 7.92 1.96 -3.60
#